data_AF-G4ZSK6-F1
#
_entry.id   AF-G4ZSK6-F1
#
_cell.length_a   1.000
_cell.length_b   1.000
_cell.length_c   1.000
_cell.angle_alpha   90.00
_cell.angle_beta   90.00
_cell.angle_gamma   90.00
#
_symmetry.space_group_name_H-M   'P 1'
#
loop_
_entity.id
_entity.type
_entity.pdbx_description
1 polymer ?
#
loop_
_entity_poly.entity_id
_entity_poly.type
_entity_poly.pdbx_seq_one_letter_code
_entity_poly.pdbx_strand_id
1 'polypeptide(L)'
;MWSISLETWKAFNASCTALRAFNWSVVPFGDPFFRIFGEYVKPQLTSLSLSANMKWWYESYLRHFTASVVRVDRYDRHPGYGNSATSPGDALRACPALTKLYIEIDHCANEEGEERYVDPFVYRDEFWEAAA
;
A
#
# COMPACT_ATOMS: atom_id res chain seq x y z
N MET A 1 13.25 10.68 7.68
CA MET A 1 12.30 10.61 8.82
C MET A 1 10.99 10.08 8.26
N TRP A 2 10.58 8.89 8.69
CA TRP A 2 9.35 8.22 8.26
C TRP A 2 8.15 9.02 8.75
N SER A 3 7.16 9.29 7.90
CA SER A 3 6.07 10.21 8.26
C SER A 3 5.05 9.62 9.23
N ILE A 4 4.90 8.29 9.28
CA ILE A 4 3.90 7.65 10.15
C ILE A 4 4.37 6.30 10.70
N SER A 5 4.28 6.13 12.02
CA SER A 5 4.51 4.85 12.71
C SER A 5 3.26 3.96 12.68
N LEU A 6 3.39 2.66 12.96
CA LEU A 6 2.21 1.78 13.12
C LEU A 6 1.27 2.26 14.23
N GLU A 7 1.80 2.78 15.33
CA GLU A 7 1.00 3.32 16.43
C GLU A 7 0.20 4.55 16.00
N THR A 8 0.84 5.48 15.29
CA THR A 8 0.16 6.65 14.72
C THR A 8 -0.90 6.23 13.69
N TRP A 9 -0.59 5.24 12.85
CA TRP A 9 -1.52 4.71 11.87
C TRP A 9 -2.73 4.05 12.52
N LYS A 10 -2.52 3.28 13.59
CA LYS A 10 -3.58 2.67 14.39
C LYS A 10 -4.48 3.73 15.02
N ALA A 11 -3.89 4.76 15.64
CA ALA A 11 -4.63 5.86 16.24
C ALA A 11 -5.48 6.63 15.19
N PHE A 12 -4.94 6.86 14.00
CA PHE A 12 -5.69 7.46 12.89
C PHE A 12 -6.88 6.58 12.48
N ASN A 13 -6.67 5.28 12.25
CA ASN A 13 -7.73 4.38 11.81
C ASN A 13 -8.84 4.21 12.88
N ALA A 14 -8.46 4.23 14.16
CA ALA A 14 -9.42 4.15 15.26
C ALA A 14 -10.30 5.41 15.40
N SER A 15 -9.77 6.58 15.03
CA SER A 15 -10.46 7.87 15.21
C SER A 15 -11.15 8.39 13.96
N CYS A 16 -10.68 8.04 12.77
CA CYS A 16 -11.18 8.57 11.50
C CYS A 16 -12.39 7.79 10.97
N THR A 17 -13.58 8.08 11.49
CA THR A 17 -14.84 7.41 11.08
C THR A 17 -15.51 8.02 9.85
N ALA A 18 -15.09 9.23 9.45
CA ALA A 18 -15.66 9.99 8.33
C ALA A 18 -14.83 9.91 7.04
N LEU A 19 -13.88 8.99 6.95
CA LEU A 19 -13.04 8.82 5.76
C LEU A 19 -13.89 8.42 4.55
N ARG A 20 -13.75 9.16 3.44
CA ARG A 20 -14.57 8.97 2.21
C ARG A 20 -13.79 8.50 1.00
N ALA A 21 -12.56 8.98 0.89
CA ALA A 21 -11.62 8.59 -0.14
C ALA A 21 -10.24 8.41 0.50
N PHE A 22 -9.50 7.42 0.03
CA PHE A 22 -8.13 7.18 0.49
C PHE A 22 -7.25 6.70 -0.67
N ASN A 23 -6.03 7.21 -0.74
CA ASN A 23 -5.02 6.79 -1.71
C ASN A 23 -3.81 6.27 -0.94
N TRP A 24 -3.41 5.04 -1.23
CA TRP A 24 -2.35 4.35 -0.50
C TRP A 24 -0.95 4.96 -0.69
N SER A 25 -0.75 5.82 -1.69
CA SER A 25 0.54 6.47 -1.96
C SER A 25 1.05 7.38 -0.84
N VAL A 26 0.19 7.72 0.13
CA VAL A 26 0.54 8.60 1.28
C VAL A 26 0.96 7.83 2.53
N VAL A 27 0.90 6.49 2.52
CA VAL A 27 1.28 5.61 3.63
C VAL A 27 2.12 4.42 3.13
N PRO A 28 2.81 3.68 4.01
CA PRO A 28 3.47 2.45 3.59
C PRO A 28 2.49 1.48 2.92
N PHE A 29 2.86 0.97 1.75
CA PHE A 29 2.10 -0.01 0.99
C PHE A 29 2.54 -1.43 1.38
N GLY A 30 1.91 -2.00 2.41
CA GLY A 30 2.23 -3.36 2.86
C GLY A 30 1.35 -3.88 3.99
N ASP A 31 1.49 -5.18 4.26
CA ASP A 31 0.57 -5.99 5.07
C ASP A 31 0.34 -5.46 6.49
N PRO A 32 1.35 -4.97 7.25
CA PRO A 32 1.09 -4.38 8.56
C PRO A 32 0.12 -3.18 8.51
N PHE A 33 0.15 -2.40 7.43
CA PHE A 33 -0.72 -1.23 7.25
C PHE A 33 -2.09 -1.63 6.75
N PHE A 34 -2.16 -2.61 5.85
CA PHE A 34 -3.43 -3.18 5.39
C PHE A 34 -4.20 -3.81 6.55
N ARG A 35 -3.52 -4.60 7.40
CA ARG A 35 -4.13 -5.23 8.57
C ARG A 35 -4.74 -4.21 9.52
N ILE A 36 -3.95 -3.23 9.95
CA ILE A 36 -4.46 -2.17 10.85
C ILE A 36 -5.58 -1.39 10.18
N PHE A 37 -5.49 -1.11 8.87
CA PHE A 37 -6.58 -0.45 8.17
C PHE A 37 -7.85 -1.30 8.17
N GLY A 38 -7.72 -2.61 7.98
CA GLY A 38 -8.80 -3.60 8.01
C GLY A 38 -9.51 -3.76 9.35
N GLU A 39 -8.79 -3.53 10.46
CA GLU A 39 -9.32 -3.67 11.84
C GLU A 39 -10.41 -2.64 12.18
N TYR A 40 -10.45 -1.50 11.48
CA TYR A 40 -11.36 -0.40 11.78
C TYR A 40 -12.27 -0.09 10.59
N VAL A 41 -13.57 -0.37 10.75
CA VAL A 41 -14.60 -0.16 9.72
C VAL A 41 -14.69 1.31 9.32
N LYS A 42 -14.72 1.56 8.02
CA LYS A 42 -14.81 2.87 7.38
C LYS A 42 -16.14 2.97 6.63
N PRO A 43 -17.23 3.28 7.33
CA PRO A 43 -18.59 3.16 6.78
C PRO A 43 -18.88 4.15 5.66
N GLN A 44 -18.10 5.24 5.54
CA GLN A 44 -18.29 6.27 4.53
C GLN A 44 -17.26 6.19 3.39
N LEU A 45 -16.33 5.22 3.43
CA LEU A 45 -15.30 5.11 2.40
C LEU A 45 -15.91 4.52 1.13
N THR A 46 -15.98 5.34 0.10
CA THR A 46 -16.60 5.00 -1.20
C THR A 46 -15.58 4.88 -2.31
N SER A 47 -14.38 5.44 -2.12
CA SER A 47 -13.31 5.46 -3.11
C SER A 47 -11.98 5.03 -2.48
N LEU A 48 -11.31 4.07 -3.10
CA LEU A 48 -10.02 3.58 -2.65
C LEU A 48 -9.05 3.41 -3.81
N SER A 49 -7.84 3.96 -3.67
CA SER A 49 -6.73 3.70 -4.58
C SER A 49 -5.68 2.83 -3.89
N LEU A 50 -5.38 1.70 -4.51
CA LEU A 50 -4.25 0.83 -4.17
C LEU A 50 -3.08 1.20 -5.08
N SER A 51 -2.14 1.97 -4.52
CA SER A 51 -0.95 2.43 -5.22
C SER A 51 0.24 2.50 -4.27
N ALA A 52 1.33 1.81 -4.58
CA ALA A 52 2.59 2.01 -3.88
C ALA A 52 3.30 3.25 -4.43
N ASN A 53 3.91 4.04 -3.54
CA ASN A 53 4.60 5.26 -3.89
C ASN A 53 6.10 5.00 -4.07
N MET A 54 6.58 4.97 -5.33
CA MET A 54 7.99 4.67 -5.63
C MET A 54 9.00 5.64 -5.00
N LYS A 55 8.59 6.87 -4.64
CA LYS A 55 9.46 7.84 -3.94
C LYS A 55 9.74 7.45 -2.49
N TRP A 56 9.07 6.41 -1.99
CA TRP A 56 9.31 5.88 -0.67
C TRP A 56 10.48 4.90 -0.72
N TRP A 57 11.45 5.12 0.15
CA TRP A 57 12.61 4.25 0.25
C TRP A 57 12.26 2.94 0.98
N TYR A 58 11.43 2.11 0.37
CA TYR A 58 10.82 0.94 1.00
C TYR A 58 11.86 -0.04 1.56
N GLU A 59 13.05 -0.16 0.96
CA GLU A 59 14.16 -0.94 1.55
C GLU A 59 14.49 -0.54 2.98
N SER A 60 14.70 0.76 3.20
CA SER A 60 15.08 1.27 4.52
C SER A 60 13.91 1.11 5.49
N TYR A 61 12.67 1.21 5.00
CA TYR A 61 11.48 1.00 5.80
C TYR A 61 11.38 -0.45 6.28
N LEU A 62 11.40 -1.38 5.33
CA LEU A 62 11.25 -2.81 5.53
C LEU A 62 12.37 -3.38 6.42
N ARG A 63 13.60 -2.87 6.32
CA ARG A 63 14.70 -3.23 7.25
C ARG A 63 14.40 -2.94 8.71
N HIS A 64 13.51 -2.00 9.03
CA HIS A 64 13.06 -1.74 10.39
C HIS A 64 11.90 -2.67 10.83
N PHE A 65 11.33 -3.47 9.92
CA PHE A 65 10.32 -4.48 10.21
C PHE A 65 10.96 -5.87 10.17
N THR A 66 11.07 -6.50 11.34
CA THR A 66 11.72 -7.80 11.59
C THR A 66 11.12 -9.00 10.83
N ALA A 67 10.00 -8.81 10.12
CA ALA A 67 9.30 -9.85 9.36
C ALA A 67 9.43 -9.72 7.83
N SER A 68 10.12 -8.69 7.30
CA SER A 68 10.20 -8.49 5.85
C SER A 68 11.37 -9.25 5.24
N VAL A 69 11.08 -10.15 4.28
CA VAL A 69 12.10 -10.75 3.41
C VAL A 69 12.19 -9.86 2.18
N VAL A 70 13.08 -8.86 2.20
CA VAL A 70 13.36 -8.07 1.00
C VAL A 70 14.12 -8.96 0.03
N ARG A 71 13.47 -9.35 -1.08
CA ARG A 71 14.21 -9.85 -2.24
C ARG A 71 14.98 -8.67 -2.82
N VAL A 72 16.30 -8.69 -2.63
CA VAL A 72 17.20 -7.74 -3.28
C VAL A 72 17.51 -8.32 -4.66
N ASP A 73 16.77 -7.91 -5.68
CA ASP A 73 17.24 -8.08 -7.07
C ASP A 73 18.29 -7.00 -7.34
N ARG A 74 19.46 -7.42 -7.80
CA ARG A 74 20.61 -6.54 -8.09
C ARG A 74 20.35 -5.56 -9.23
N TYR A 75 19.31 -5.79 -10.04
CA TYR A 75 18.88 -4.89 -11.12
C TYR A 75 17.65 -4.07 -10.73
N ASP A 76 16.99 -4.42 -9.63
CA ASP A 76 15.88 -3.64 -9.10
C ASP A 76 16.42 -2.43 -8.33
N ARG A 77 16.17 -1.24 -8.88
CA ARG A 77 16.54 0.03 -8.25
C ARG A 77 15.59 0.42 -7.12
N HIS A 78 14.49 -0.33 -6.93
CA HIS A 78 13.44 -0.04 -5.96
C HIS A 78 13.10 -1.26 -5.08
N PRO A 79 14.08 -1.92 -4.42
CA PRO A 79 13.79 -3.15 -3.71
C PRO A 79 12.77 -2.91 -2.60
N GLY A 80 11.74 -3.75 -2.54
CA GLY A 80 10.69 -3.63 -1.54
C GLY A 80 9.47 -2.81 -1.96
N TYR A 81 9.46 -2.19 -3.15
CA TYR A 81 8.23 -1.68 -3.75
C TYR A 81 7.22 -2.82 -3.84
N GLY A 82 6.04 -2.70 -3.20
CA GLY A 82 4.96 -3.69 -3.25
C GLY A 82 5.24 -5.11 -2.73
N ASN A 83 6.50 -5.50 -2.48
CA ASN A 83 6.89 -6.86 -2.11
C ASN A 83 6.30 -7.37 -0.79
N SER A 84 5.91 -6.45 0.10
CA SER A 84 5.25 -6.78 1.37
C SER A 84 3.74 -6.56 1.32
N ALA A 85 3.16 -6.42 0.13
CA ALA A 85 1.73 -6.24 -0.09
C ALA A 85 1.07 -7.56 -0.53
N THR A 86 1.25 -8.61 0.28
CA THR A 86 0.74 -9.95 -0.04
C THR A 86 -0.72 -10.15 0.33
N SER A 87 -1.24 -9.32 1.24
CA SER A 87 -2.60 -9.43 1.79
C SER A 87 -3.37 -8.10 1.67
N PRO A 88 -3.52 -7.50 0.48
CA PRO A 88 -4.26 -6.23 0.34
C PRO A 88 -5.75 -6.38 0.70
N GLY A 89 -6.30 -7.60 0.60
CA GLY A 89 -7.68 -7.89 0.99
C GLY A 89 -7.97 -7.60 2.46
N ASP A 90 -6.96 -7.61 3.33
CA ASP A 90 -7.12 -7.19 4.72
C ASP A 90 -7.63 -5.74 4.81
N ALA A 91 -7.16 -4.84 3.94
CA ALA A 91 -7.62 -3.46 3.90
C ALA A 91 -9.08 -3.34 3.43
N LEU A 92 -9.51 -4.18 2.48
CA LEU A 92 -10.84 -4.11 1.87
C LEU A 92 -11.94 -4.53 2.85
N ARG A 93 -11.64 -5.40 3.84
CA ARG A 93 -12.60 -5.82 4.87
C ARG A 93 -13.20 -4.65 5.66
N ALA A 94 -12.46 -3.54 5.78
CA ALA A 94 -12.93 -2.35 6.47
C ALA A 94 -13.89 -1.47 5.65
N CYS A 95 -14.15 -1.78 4.38
CA CYS A 95 -14.75 -0.84 3.43
C CYS A 95 -16.12 -1.30 2.90
N PRO A 96 -17.17 -1.42 3.73
CA PRO A 96 -18.46 -1.98 3.32
C PRO A 96 -19.22 -1.12 2.31
N ALA A 97 -18.89 0.17 2.19
CA ALA A 97 -19.52 1.11 1.27
C ALA A 97 -18.67 1.40 0.02
N LEU A 98 -17.60 0.62 -0.21
CA LEU A 98 -16.70 0.84 -1.33
C LEU A 98 -17.43 0.62 -2.66
N THR A 99 -17.40 1.61 -3.53
CA THR A 99 -18.03 1.56 -4.87
C THR A 99 -17.05 1.83 -5.99
N LYS A 100 -15.88 2.41 -5.66
CA LYS A 100 -14.82 2.72 -6.60
C LYS A 100 -13.50 2.20 -6.05
N LEU A 101 -12.96 1.17 -6.70
CA LEU A 101 -11.62 0.67 -6.46
C LEU A 101 -10.74 1.05 -7.65
N TYR A 102 -9.67 1.77 -7.38
CA TYR A 102 -8.63 2.09 -8.35
C TYR A 102 -7.40 1.27 -8.00
N ILE A 103 -6.85 0.58 -8.99
CA ILE A 103 -5.57 -0.11 -8.89
C ILE A 103 -4.62 0.68 -9.77
N GLU A 104 -3.76 1.47 -9.14
CA GLU A 104 -2.87 2.41 -9.82
C GLU A 104 -1.42 1.95 -9.63
N ILE A 105 -0.94 1.18 -10.61
CA ILE A 105 0.46 0.76 -10.68
C ILE A 105 1.19 1.82 -11.50
N ASP A 106 1.51 2.94 -10.86
CA ASP A 106 1.94 4.15 -11.56
C ASP A 106 3.44 4.42 -11.40
N HIS A 107 4.18 4.21 -12.50
CA HIS A 107 5.55 4.67 -12.69
C HIS A 107 5.60 6.09 -13.32
N CYS A 108 4.57 6.50 -14.06
CA CYS A 108 4.53 7.75 -14.83
C CYS A 108 4.33 8.99 -13.95
N ALA A 109 3.63 8.89 -12.81
CA ALA A 109 3.33 10.06 -11.98
C ALA A 109 4.50 10.59 -11.12
N ASN A 110 5.67 9.93 -11.12
CA ASN A 110 6.73 10.22 -10.16
C ASN A 110 8.11 10.62 -10.73
N GLU A 111 8.43 10.39 -12.00
CA GLU A 111 9.66 10.89 -12.63
C GLU A 111 9.44 11.40 -14.06
N GLU A 112 10.10 12.51 -14.42
CA GLU A 112 10.27 13.00 -15.78
C GLU A 112 11.26 12.12 -16.60
N GLY A 113 11.14 10.79 -16.52
CA GLY A 113 12.09 9.82 -17.11
C GLY A 113 11.44 8.86 -18.11
N GLU A 114 12.10 8.63 -19.25
CA GLU A 114 11.53 8.02 -20.47
C GLU A 114 11.25 6.50 -20.43
N GLU A 115 11.66 5.77 -19.39
CA GLU A 115 11.48 4.31 -19.35
C GLU A 115 10.33 3.92 -18.41
N ARG A 116 9.14 3.75 -18.99
CA ARG A 116 7.93 3.26 -18.30
C ARG A 116 8.12 1.80 -17.89
N TYR A 117 8.61 1.56 -16.67
CA TYR A 117 8.62 0.20 -16.12
C TYR A 117 7.47 0.04 -15.11
N VAL A 118 6.35 -0.49 -15.60
CA VAL A 118 5.28 -1.04 -14.76
C VAL A 118 5.68 -2.49 -14.53
N ASP A 119 6.07 -2.85 -13.31
CA ASP A 119 6.30 -4.24 -12.94
C ASP A 119 5.06 -4.81 -12.23
N PRO A 120 4.09 -5.39 -12.96
CA PRO A 120 2.95 -6.01 -12.34
C PRO A 120 3.35 -7.24 -11.52
N PHE A 121 4.51 -7.87 -11.75
CA PHE A 121 4.97 -9.05 -11.02
C PHE A 121 5.43 -8.74 -9.59
N VAL A 122 5.65 -7.46 -9.28
CA VAL A 122 5.82 -7.00 -7.90
C VAL A 122 4.59 -7.35 -7.05
N TYR A 123 3.41 -7.21 -7.65
CA TYR A 123 2.16 -7.62 -7.03
C TYR A 123 1.86 -9.05 -7.47
N ARG A 124 2.04 -9.98 -6.54
CA ARG A 124 1.83 -11.40 -6.79
C ARG A 124 0.35 -11.73 -6.97
N ASP A 125 0.05 -12.95 -7.39
CA ASP A 125 -1.33 -13.42 -7.65
C ASP A 125 -2.27 -13.15 -6.48
N GLU A 126 -1.78 -13.25 -5.24
CA GLU A 126 -2.58 -12.98 -4.03
C GLU A 126 -3.11 -11.54 -3.99
N PHE A 127 -2.39 -10.58 -4.56
CA PHE A 127 -2.88 -9.20 -4.67
C PHE A 127 -4.07 -9.11 -5.61
N TRP A 128 -3.98 -9.75 -6.77
CA TRP A 128 -5.00 -9.70 -7.80
C TRP A 128 -6.25 -10.46 -7.39
N GLU A 129 -6.10 -11.62 -6.74
CA GLU A 129 -7.21 -12.38 -6.15
C GLU A 129 -7.97 -11.57 -5.09
N ALA A 130 -7.24 -10.82 -4.26
CA ALA A 130 -7.84 -10.02 -3.22
C ALA A 130 -8.53 -8.75 -3.73
N ALA A 131 -8.14 -8.24 -4.90
CA ALA A 131 -8.72 -7.02 -5.48
C ALA A 131 -9.94 -7.28 -6.40
N ALA A 132 -10.16 -8.55 -6.79
CA ALA A 132 -11.29 -9.00 -7.60
C ALA A 132 -12.60 -9.10 -6.79
#